data_AF-A0A2H9QEG6-F1
#
_entry.id   AF-A0A2H9QEG6-F1
#
_cell.length_a   1.000
_cell.length_b   1.000
_cell.length_c   1.000
_cell.angle_alpha   90.00
_cell.angle_beta   90.00
_cell.angle_gamma   90.00
#
_symmetry.space_group_name_H-M   'P 1'
#
loop_
_entity.id
_entity.type
_entity.pdbx_description
1 polymer ?
#
loop_
_entity_poly.entity_id
_entity_poly.type
_entity_poly.pdbx_seq_one_letter_code
_entity_poly.pdbx_strand_id
1 'polypeptide(L)'
;KEGIEQGMYKGWDDPRLGTLQALRRRGFSAKTIKEIIKEIGVKSSDVTIDFNRIIDLNKSFIDSKSDRYYFIEEPIRLEVNFIPEMEIEKPLHPDYPDQVRVYGLKAGTQSFLISKKDVKKLEIGKIARLKHALNFRVIRKDEMQIFGEFTGIQKLENKPLINWILSETNAEIIMDDSTKKHGIIDKEILEEETGNTVQLESFGYCRIDEINKKSITLWFTHK
;
A
#
# COMPACT_ATOMS: atom_id res chain seq x y z
N LYS A 1 2.64 14.94 -28.74
CA LYS A 1 1.42 15.29 -29.51
C LYS A 1 1.05 14.16 -30.45
N GLU A 2 1.92 13.80 -31.40
CA GLU A 2 1.69 12.67 -32.33
C GLU A 2 1.27 11.36 -31.62
N GLY A 3 2.00 10.93 -30.58
CA GLY A 3 1.62 9.72 -29.83
C GLY A 3 0.27 9.80 -29.10
N ILE A 4 -0.25 10.99 -28.80
CA ILE A 4 -1.61 11.15 -28.24
C ILE A 4 -2.63 11.07 -29.37
N GLU A 5 -2.39 11.75 -30.49
CA GLU A 5 -3.27 11.74 -31.68
C GLU A 5 -3.39 10.34 -32.29
N GLN A 6 -2.32 9.54 -32.24
CA GLN A 6 -2.27 8.15 -32.68
C GLN A 6 -2.82 7.16 -31.64
N GLY A 7 -3.29 7.64 -30.47
CA GLY A 7 -3.86 6.80 -29.42
C GLY A 7 -2.85 5.96 -28.63
N MET A 8 -1.54 6.16 -28.81
CA MET A 8 -0.51 5.48 -28.01
C MET A 8 -0.58 5.92 -26.54
N TYR A 9 -0.91 7.18 -26.29
CA TYR A 9 -1.12 7.78 -24.95
C TYR A 9 -2.53 8.33 -24.81
N LYS A 10 -3.12 8.17 -23.62
CA LYS A 10 -4.51 8.60 -23.36
C LYS A 10 -4.67 10.12 -23.33
N GLY A 11 -3.60 10.84 -23.00
CA GLY A 11 -3.62 12.29 -22.81
C GLY A 11 -2.28 12.80 -22.30
N TRP A 12 -2.21 14.10 -22.01
CA TRP A 12 -1.02 14.75 -21.47
C TRP A 12 -0.71 14.34 -20.02
N ASP A 13 -1.67 13.75 -19.33
CA ASP A 13 -1.57 13.23 -17.97
C ASP A 13 -1.37 11.71 -17.91
N ASP A 14 -1.13 11.06 -19.06
CA ASP A 14 -0.80 9.64 -19.13
C ASP A 14 0.46 9.33 -18.30
N PRO A 15 0.45 8.29 -17.45
CA PRO A 15 1.50 8.06 -16.44
C PRO A 15 2.88 7.77 -17.05
N ARG A 16 2.91 7.35 -18.32
CA ARG A 16 4.13 7.07 -19.09
C ARG A 16 4.84 8.34 -19.56
N LEU A 17 4.18 9.49 -19.49
CA LEU A 17 4.74 10.77 -19.92
C LEU A 17 5.48 11.45 -18.76
N GLY A 18 6.60 12.11 -19.07
CA GLY A 18 7.35 12.96 -18.14
C GLY A 18 6.79 14.39 -18.00
N THR A 19 5.52 14.61 -18.33
CA THR A 19 4.91 15.94 -18.29
C THR A 19 4.60 16.34 -16.84
N LEU A 20 4.51 17.65 -16.58
CA LEU A 20 4.08 18.12 -15.26
C LEU A 20 2.65 17.65 -14.90
N GLN A 21 1.78 17.46 -15.90
CA GLN A 21 0.44 16.95 -15.68
C GLN A 21 0.45 15.47 -15.23
N ALA A 22 1.23 14.63 -15.90
CA ALA A 22 1.38 13.22 -15.55
C ALA A 22 2.05 13.05 -14.18
N LEU A 23 3.14 13.77 -13.93
CA LEU A 23 3.83 13.75 -12.63
C LEU A 23 2.90 14.18 -11.48
N ARG A 24 2.13 15.25 -11.68
CA ARG A 24 1.15 15.72 -10.69
C ARG A 24 0.04 14.68 -10.46
N ARG A 25 -0.51 14.09 -11.53
CA ARG A 25 -1.57 13.07 -11.43
C ARG A 25 -1.07 11.79 -10.76
N ARG A 26 0.20 11.42 -10.98
CA ARG A 26 0.88 10.33 -10.28
C ARG A 26 1.17 10.60 -8.80
N GLY A 27 1.14 11.86 -8.34
CA GLY A 27 1.39 12.21 -6.94
C GLY A 27 2.75 12.83 -6.63
N PHE A 28 3.52 13.23 -7.65
CA PHE A 28 4.74 13.99 -7.41
C PHE A 28 4.40 15.39 -6.90
N SER A 29 5.04 15.78 -5.80
CA SER A 29 4.89 17.11 -5.20
C SER A 29 5.50 18.16 -6.11
N ALA A 30 4.81 19.30 -6.26
CA ALA A 30 5.37 20.47 -6.94
C ALA A 30 6.66 20.98 -6.28
N LYS A 31 6.83 20.74 -4.96
CA LYS A 31 8.07 21.05 -4.23
C LYS A 31 9.25 20.26 -4.78
N THR A 32 9.06 18.97 -5.07
CA THR A 32 10.09 18.09 -5.65
C THR A 32 10.69 18.70 -6.91
N ILE A 33 9.83 19.07 -7.88
CA ILE A 33 10.29 19.62 -9.16
C ILE A 33 11.01 20.95 -8.96
N LYS A 34 10.49 21.82 -8.09
CA LYS A 34 11.13 23.10 -7.78
C LYS A 34 12.51 22.93 -7.14
N GLU A 35 12.65 22.01 -6.19
CA GLU A 35 13.92 21.75 -5.53
C GLU A 35 14.94 21.09 -6.48
N ILE A 36 14.52 20.17 -7.34
CA ILE A 36 15.40 19.63 -8.40
C ILE A 36 15.93 20.76 -9.30
N ILE A 37 15.06 21.68 -9.76
CA ILE A 37 15.50 22.81 -10.59
C ILE A 37 16.48 23.71 -9.85
N LYS A 38 16.26 23.96 -8.55
CA LYS A 38 17.20 24.73 -7.72
C LYS A 38 18.54 24.02 -7.53
N GLU A 39 18.54 22.70 -7.33
CA GLU A 39 19.76 21.90 -7.17
C GLU A 39 20.62 21.89 -8.43
N ILE A 40 20.01 21.82 -9.62
CA ILE A 40 20.76 21.93 -10.88
C ILE A 40 21.40 23.31 -10.99
N GLY A 41 20.63 24.35 -10.66
CA GLY A 41 21.01 25.74 -10.87
C GLY A 41 21.07 26.12 -12.35
N VAL A 42 21.48 27.36 -12.63
CA VAL A 42 21.74 27.80 -14.00
C VAL A 42 23.17 27.39 -14.37
N LYS A 43 23.31 26.49 -15.34
CA LYS A 43 24.60 26.00 -15.83
C LYS A 43 24.65 26.12 -17.35
N SER A 44 25.84 26.37 -17.87
CA SER A 44 26.13 26.42 -19.30
C SER A 44 26.36 25.04 -19.93
N SER A 45 26.45 23.99 -19.09
CA SER A 45 26.63 22.60 -19.52
C SER A 45 25.38 21.78 -19.23
N ASP A 46 25.16 20.78 -20.07
CA ASP A 46 24.05 19.84 -19.89
C ASP A 46 24.26 18.98 -18.65
N VAL A 47 23.18 18.80 -17.89
CA VAL A 47 23.15 17.94 -16.70
C VAL A 47 22.06 16.91 -16.89
N THR A 48 22.42 15.64 -16.79
CA THR A 48 21.47 14.54 -16.68
C THR A 48 21.21 14.22 -15.22
N ILE A 49 19.94 14.16 -14.83
CA ILE A 49 19.53 13.81 -13.46
C ILE A 49 19.02 12.38 -13.46
N ASP A 50 19.51 11.59 -12.51
CA ASP A 50 18.95 10.27 -12.24
C ASP A 50 17.52 10.44 -11.69
N PHE A 51 16.57 9.73 -12.30
CA PHE A 51 15.18 9.71 -11.84
C PHE A 51 15.05 9.23 -10.39
N ASN A 52 15.95 8.38 -9.91
CA ASN A 52 15.99 7.96 -8.50
C ASN A 52 16.17 9.14 -7.55
N ARG A 53 16.95 10.16 -7.94
CA ARG A 53 17.12 11.38 -7.14
C ARG A 53 15.80 12.13 -6.97
N ILE A 54 14.97 12.17 -8.03
CA ILE A 54 13.64 12.78 -8.02
C ILE A 54 12.71 12.00 -7.09
N ILE A 55 12.77 10.66 -7.14
CA ILE A 55 12.00 9.77 -6.26
C ILE A 55 12.35 10.00 -4.78
N ASP A 56 13.64 9.98 -4.45
CA ASP A 56 14.10 10.16 -3.06
C ASP A 56 13.68 11.52 -2.50
N LEU A 57 13.82 12.57 -3.31
CA LEU A 57 13.39 13.90 -2.91
C LEU A 57 11.87 13.98 -2.76
N ASN A 58 11.11 13.34 -3.66
CA ASN A 58 9.65 13.31 -3.55
C ASN A 58 9.21 12.61 -2.27
N LYS A 59 9.81 11.46 -1.97
CA LYS A 59 9.57 10.70 -0.74
C LYS A 59 9.75 11.56 0.50
N SER A 60 10.82 12.38 0.56
CA SER A 60 11.05 13.29 1.69
C SER A 60 9.92 14.31 1.93
N PHE A 61 9.12 14.63 0.91
CA PHE A 61 8.00 15.56 1.00
C PHE A 61 6.63 14.90 1.21
N ILE A 62 6.50 13.61 0.88
CA ILE A 62 5.22 12.91 0.96
C ILE A 62 5.13 11.93 2.11
N ASP A 63 6.26 11.35 2.56
CA ASP A 63 6.23 10.27 3.55
C ASP A 63 5.53 10.66 4.85
N SER A 64 5.90 11.81 5.43
CA SER A 64 5.31 12.28 6.70
C SER A 64 3.80 12.53 6.66
N LYS A 65 3.19 12.64 5.48
CA LYS A 65 1.74 12.89 5.31
C LYS A 65 0.98 11.72 4.68
N SER A 66 1.64 10.59 4.44
CA SER A 66 1.09 9.49 3.64
C SER A 66 0.70 8.29 4.47
N ASP A 67 -0.52 8.25 4.97
CA ASP A 67 -1.06 7.12 5.74
C ASP A 67 -0.84 5.75 5.10
N ARG A 68 -0.65 4.74 5.95
CA ARG A 68 -0.22 3.40 5.53
C ARG A 68 -1.43 2.50 5.42
N TYR A 69 -1.54 1.83 4.28
CA TYR A 69 -2.59 0.89 3.96
C TYR A 69 -1.99 -0.40 3.41
N TYR A 70 -2.72 -1.50 3.53
CA TYR A 70 -2.35 -2.78 2.92
C TYR A 70 -3.19 -3.01 1.68
N PHE A 71 -2.52 -3.30 0.57
CA PHE A 71 -3.14 -3.68 -0.68
C PHE A 71 -2.80 -5.14 -1.01
N ILE A 72 -3.80 -5.93 -1.38
CA ILE A 72 -3.65 -7.36 -1.66
C ILE A 72 -4.30 -7.69 -3.01
N GLU A 73 -3.48 -8.06 -4.01
CA GLU A 73 -3.95 -8.44 -5.35
C GLU A 73 -4.77 -9.75 -5.34
N GLU A 74 -4.24 -10.78 -4.68
CA GLU A 74 -4.86 -12.11 -4.59
C GLU A 74 -5.12 -12.43 -3.11
N PRO A 75 -6.31 -12.09 -2.57
CA PRO A 75 -6.62 -12.36 -1.18
C PRO A 75 -6.91 -13.84 -0.93
N ILE A 76 -6.42 -14.34 0.19
CA ILE A 76 -6.72 -15.65 0.75
C ILE A 76 -7.25 -15.44 2.16
N ARG A 77 -8.29 -16.19 2.51
CA ARG A 77 -8.89 -16.15 3.85
C ARG A 77 -7.98 -16.86 4.85
N LEU A 78 -7.68 -16.21 5.96
CA LEU A 78 -7.05 -16.80 7.13
C LEU A 78 -8.06 -16.77 8.29
N GLU A 79 -8.48 -17.94 8.73
CA GLU A 79 -9.26 -18.07 9.96
C GLU A 79 -8.34 -18.40 11.13
N VAL A 80 -8.43 -17.58 12.19
CA VAL A 80 -7.69 -17.81 13.42
C VAL A 80 -8.71 -18.08 14.53
N ASN A 81 -8.60 -19.27 15.13
CA ASN A 81 -9.45 -19.72 16.22
C ASN A 81 -8.86 -19.37 17.59
N PHE A 82 -9.71 -19.42 18.61
CA PHE A 82 -9.36 -19.21 20.03
C PHE A 82 -8.76 -17.82 20.32
N ILE A 83 -9.15 -16.82 19.54
CA ILE A 83 -8.80 -15.43 19.83
C ILE A 83 -9.58 -15.00 21.09
N PRO A 84 -8.93 -14.40 22.11
CA PRO A 84 -9.63 -13.76 23.21
C PRO A 84 -10.28 -12.45 22.75
N GLU A 85 -11.25 -11.94 23.49
CA GLU A 85 -11.73 -10.57 23.26
C GLU A 85 -10.58 -9.58 23.49
N MET A 86 -10.26 -8.78 22.47
CA MET A 86 -9.13 -7.86 22.50
C MET A 86 -9.27 -6.77 21.43
N GLU A 87 -8.52 -5.69 21.59
CA GLU A 87 -8.35 -4.68 20.56
C GLU A 87 -6.97 -4.82 19.90
N ILE A 88 -6.92 -4.58 18.59
CA ILE A 88 -5.67 -4.48 17.84
C ILE A 88 -5.56 -3.09 17.23
N GLU A 89 -4.36 -2.55 17.27
CA GLU A 89 -4.05 -1.21 16.76
C GLU A 89 -3.14 -1.32 15.55
N LYS A 90 -3.49 -0.58 14.49
CA LYS A 90 -2.73 -0.51 13.24
C LYS A 90 -2.27 0.93 13.03
N PRO A 91 -0.99 1.25 13.28
CA PRO A 91 -0.47 2.60 13.12
C PRO A 91 -0.64 3.15 11.70
N LEU A 92 -1.02 4.42 11.59
CA LEU A 92 -1.14 5.16 10.33
C LEU A 92 0.23 5.53 9.76
N HIS A 93 1.22 5.74 10.63
CA HIS A 93 2.60 6.10 10.29
C HIS A 93 3.55 5.56 11.35
N PRO A 94 4.72 4.99 10.97
CA PRO A 94 5.77 4.63 11.92
C PRO A 94 6.21 5.76 12.87
N ASP A 95 6.36 6.98 12.36
CA ASP A 95 6.82 8.16 13.11
C ASP A 95 5.72 8.80 13.98
N TYR A 96 4.45 8.45 13.76
CA TYR A 96 3.31 8.95 14.56
C TYR A 96 2.58 7.78 15.22
N PRO A 97 3.19 7.11 16.21
CA PRO A 97 2.67 5.88 16.79
C PRO A 97 1.32 6.05 17.49
N ASP A 98 0.98 7.26 17.93
CA ASP A 98 -0.30 7.56 18.59
C ASP A 98 -1.48 7.65 17.60
N GLN A 99 -1.19 7.73 16.29
CA GLN A 99 -2.21 7.74 15.25
C GLN A 99 -2.43 6.30 14.76
N VAL A 100 -3.52 5.69 15.20
CA VAL A 100 -3.81 4.26 14.95
C VAL A 100 -5.24 4.06 14.46
N ARG A 101 -5.44 3.02 13.65
CA ARG A 101 -6.75 2.41 13.43
C ARG A 101 -6.95 1.32 14.47
N VAL A 102 -8.06 1.37 15.20
CA VAL A 102 -8.40 0.40 16.25
C VAL A 102 -9.46 -0.57 15.73
N TYR A 103 -9.20 -1.87 15.91
CA TYR A 103 -10.15 -2.93 15.57
C TYR A 103 -10.46 -3.79 16.79
N GLY A 104 -11.73 -3.88 17.16
CA GLY A 104 -12.20 -4.78 18.22
C GLY A 104 -12.40 -6.20 17.69
N LEU A 105 -11.66 -7.15 18.25
CA LEU A 105 -11.81 -8.58 17.98
C LEU A 105 -12.68 -9.22 19.07
N LYS A 106 -13.70 -9.96 18.65
CA LYS A 106 -14.54 -10.75 19.56
C LYS A 106 -13.87 -12.08 19.90
N ALA A 107 -14.19 -12.61 21.07
CA ALA A 107 -13.72 -13.94 21.46
C ALA A 107 -14.21 -15.02 20.47
N GLY A 108 -13.33 -15.94 20.10
CA GLY A 108 -13.64 -17.07 19.22
C GLY A 108 -12.82 -17.08 17.93
N THR A 109 -13.51 -17.14 16.79
CA THR A 109 -12.90 -17.25 15.46
C THR A 109 -13.00 -15.92 14.72
N GLN A 110 -11.86 -15.43 14.23
CA GLN A 110 -11.80 -14.25 13.37
C GLN A 110 -11.24 -14.61 12.00
N SER A 111 -11.82 -14.00 10.96
CA SER A 111 -11.34 -14.10 9.59
C SER A 111 -10.54 -12.85 9.20
N PHE A 112 -9.37 -13.06 8.60
CA PHE A 112 -8.49 -12.05 8.03
C PHE A 112 -8.25 -12.34 6.55
N LEU A 113 -8.03 -11.32 5.74
CA LEU A 113 -7.60 -11.47 4.36
C LEU A 113 -6.10 -11.21 4.27
N ILE A 114 -5.35 -12.16 3.73
CA ILE A 114 -3.89 -12.10 3.55
C ILE A 114 -3.52 -12.32 2.08
N SER A 115 -2.30 -11.97 1.69
CA SER A 115 -1.83 -12.21 0.32
C SER A 115 -1.56 -13.69 0.07
N LYS A 116 -2.04 -14.21 -1.06
CA LYS A 116 -1.66 -15.54 -1.57
C LYS A 116 -0.15 -15.73 -1.68
N LYS A 117 0.60 -14.66 -1.98
CA LYS A 117 2.07 -14.70 -2.04
C LYS A 117 2.70 -15.02 -0.68
N ASP A 118 2.07 -14.57 0.40
CA ASP A 118 2.54 -14.78 1.77
C ASP A 118 2.25 -16.19 2.29
N VAL A 119 1.31 -16.91 1.67
CA VAL A 119 1.00 -18.32 2.02
C VAL A 119 2.24 -19.22 1.86
N LYS A 120 3.16 -18.89 0.96
CA LYS A 120 4.43 -19.64 0.80
C LYS A 120 5.36 -19.52 2.01
N LYS A 121 5.23 -18.45 2.79
CA LYS A 121 5.99 -18.23 4.04
C LYS A 121 5.40 -18.99 5.23
N LEU A 122 4.18 -19.52 5.09
CA LEU A 122 3.46 -20.22 6.15
C LEU A 122 3.73 -21.72 6.06
N GLU A 123 4.12 -22.31 7.18
CA GLU A 123 4.33 -23.76 7.30
C GLU A 123 3.44 -24.33 8.39
N ILE A 124 2.84 -25.49 8.13
CA ILE A 124 1.96 -26.18 9.09
C ILE A 124 2.76 -26.51 10.36
N GLY A 125 2.15 -26.27 11.52
CA GLY A 125 2.75 -26.43 12.84
C GLY A 125 3.64 -25.26 13.29
N LYS A 126 4.05 -24.36 12.38
CA LYS A 126 4.86 -23.19 12.72
C LYS A 126 4.02 -21.96 13.04
N ILE A 127 4.63 -21.02 13.77
CA ILE A 127 4.01 -19.75 14.17
C ILE A 127 4.37 -18.65 13.16
N ALA A 128 3.38 -17.86 12.78
CA ALA A 128 3.51 -16.63 12.02
C ALA A 128 2.83 -15.46 12.75
N ARG A 129 3.18 -14.24 12.36
CA ARG A 129 2.68 -13.02 12.98
C ARG A 129 1.89 -12.18 11.97
N LEU A 130 0.68 -11.80 12.34
CA LEU A 130 -0.07 -10.73 11.69
C LEU A 130 0.51 -9.38 12.16
N LYS A 131 0.94 -8.54 11.21
CA LYS A 131 1.62 -7.29 11.51
C LYS A 131 0.76 -6.39 12.41
N HIS A 132 1.34 -5.87 13.50
CA HIS A 132 0.65 -5.08 14.54
C HIS A 132 -0.55 -5.76 15.27
N ALA A 133 -0.84 -7.04 15.00
CA ALA A 133 -1.98 -7.73 15.60
C ALA A 133 -1.52 -8.87 16.51
N LEU A 134 -1.62 -10.12 16.03
CA LEU A 134 -1.46 -11.33 16.83
C LEU A 134 -0.54 -12.35 16.17
N ASN A 135 -0.14 -13.35 16.97
CA ASN A 135 0.59 -14.52 16.51
C ASN A 135 -0.38 -15.70 16.37
N PHE A 136 -0.21 -16.49 15.32
CA PHE A 136 -1.00 -17.69 15.10
C PHE A 136 -0.11 -18.86 14.68
N ARG A 137 -0.47 -20.06 15.13
CA ARG A 137 0.10 -21.32 14.65
C ARG A 137 -0.72 -21.81 13.47
N VAL A 138 -0.08 -22.16 12.36
CA VAL A 138 -0.76 -22.71 11.18
C VAL A 138 -1.16 -24.15 11.47
N ILE A 139 -2.44 -24.47 11.37
CA ILE A 139 -2.98 -25.83 11.59
C ILE A 139 -3.23 -26.53 10.27
N ARG A 140 -3.85 -25.84 9.30
CA ARG A 140 -4.18 -26.39 7.99
C ARG A 140 -4.03 -25.34 6.91
N LYS A 141 -3.62 -25.78 5.72
CA LYS A 141 -3.54 -24.95 4.51
C LYS A 141 -4.34 -25.61 3.41
N ASP A 142 -5.41 -24.95 2.99
CA ASP A 142 -6.22 -25.33 1.84
C ASP A 142 -5.95 -24.32 0.70
N GLU A 143 -6.41 -24.61 -0.52
CA GLU A 143 -6.13 -23.75 -1.68
C GLU A 143 -6.72 -22.33 -1.55
N MET A 144 -7.88 -22.22 -0.89
CA MET A 144 -8.63 -20.96 -0.75
C MET A 144 -8.56 -20.37 0.67
N GLN A 145 -8.08 -21.15 1.65
CA GLN A 145 -8.18 -20.79 3.05
C GLN A 145 -7.07 -21.39 3.90
N ILE A 146 -6.60 -20.61 4.86
CA ILE A 146 -5.63 -21.03 5.88
C ILE A 146 -6.33 -21.06 7.23
N PHE A 147 -6.06 -22.08 8.02
CA PHE A 147 -6.57 -22.22 9.38
C PHE A 147 -5.41 -22.12 10.36
N GLY A 148 -5.59 -21.29 11.38
CA GLY A 148 -4.64 -21.11 12.45
C GLY A 148 -5.29 -21.06 13.82
N GLU A 149 -4.46 -21.20 14.84
CA GLU A 149 -4.84 -21.04 16.24
C GLU A 149 -4.06 -19.90 16.85
N PHE A 150 -4.74 -19.06 17.64
CA PHE A 150 -4.11 -17.98 18.37
C PHE A 150 -3.03 -18.51 19.34
N THR A 151 -1.91 -17.81 19.41
CA THR A 151 -0.76 -18.18 20.28
C THR A 151 -0.28 -17.04 21.18
N GLY A 152 -0.83 -15.84 21.02
CA GLY A 152 -0.47 -14.66 21.80
C GLY A 152 -0.23 -13.41 20.94
N ILE A 153 0.15 -12.31 21.60
CA ILE A 153 0.33 -10.98 20.98
C ILE A 153 1.78 -10.48 21.04
N GLN A 154 2.63 -11.15 21.81
CA GLN A 154 4.03 -10.80 22.05
C GLN A 154 4.79 -10.65 20.73
N LYS A 155 5.70 -9.67 20.65
CA LYS A 155 6.57 -9.54 19.47
C LYS A 155 7.45 -10.78 19.35
N LEU A 156 7.48 -11.37 18.16
CA LEU A 156 8.33 -12.51 17.84
C LEU A 156 9.33 -12.09 16.77
N GLU A 157 10.61 -12.28 17.06
CA GLU A 157 11.67 -12.09 16.08
C GLU A 157 11.81 -13.31 15.18
N ASN A 158 12.31 -13.09 13.95
CA ASN A 158 12.61 -14.15 12.99
C ASN A 158 11.41 -15.06 12.64
N LYS A 159 10.18 -14.53 12.74
CA LYS A 159 8.95 -15.20 12.29
C LYS A 159 8.37 -14.49 11.07
N PRO A 160 7.67 -15.22 10.18
CA PRO A 160 6.97 -14.60 9.06
C PRO A 160 6.02 -13.51 9.54
N LEU A 161 6.20 -12.29 9.01
CA LEU A 161 5.34 -11.14 9.26
C LEU A 161 4.42 -10.95 8.06
N ILE A 162 3.11 -10.95 8.31
CA ILE A 162 2.08 -11.02 7.28
C ILE A 162 1.16 -9.80 7.39
N ASN A 163 0.95 -9.13 6.27
CA ASN A 163 -0.01 -8.04 6.15
C ASN A 163 -1.43 -8.61 6.04
N TRP A 164 -2.40 -7.94 6.66
CA TRP A 164 -3.78 -8.40 6.75
C TRP A 164 -4.81 -7.29 6.64
N ILE A 165 -5.97 -7.62 6.10
CA ILE A 165 -7.14 -6.74 6.00
C ILE A 165 -8.32 -7.41 6.72
N LEU A 166 -9.03 -6.65 7.55
CA LEU A 166 -10.26 -7.09 8.23
C LEU A 166 -11.52 -6.62 7.51
N SER A 167 -11.53 -5.36 7.05
CA SER A 167 -12.59 -4.80 6.25
C SER A 167 -12.00 -4.23 4.97
N GLU A 168 -12.55 -4.65 3.84
CA GLU A 168 -11.99 -4.38 2.53
C GLU A 168 -12.89 -3.52 1.63
N THR A 169 -12.25 -2.89 0.66
CA THR A 169 -12.88 -2.31 -0.52
C THR A 169 -12.06 -2.67 -1.76
N ASN A 170 -12.67 -2.60 -2.95
CA ASN A 170 -11.96 -2.89 -4.19
C ASN A 170 -11.00 -1.74 -4.52
N ALA A 171 -9.80 -2.06 -5.00
CA ALA A 171 -8.84 -1.08 -5.47
C ALA A 171 -8.35 -1.41 -6.88
N GLU A 172 -8.30 -0.37 -7.72
CA GLU A 172 -7.57 -0.36 -8.98
C GLU A 172 -6.35 0.55 -8.83
N ILE A 173 -5.16 0.03 -9.13
CA ILE A 173 -3.92 0.79 -9.14
C ILE A 173 -3.44 0.90 -10.59
N ILE A 174 -3.35 2.13 -11.09
CA ILE A 174 -2.77 2.46 -12.39
C ILE A 174 -1.26 2.65 -12.20
N MET A 175 -0.48 1.80 -12.86
CA MET A 175 0.98 1.79 -12.80
C MET A 175 1.60 2.86 -13.71
N ASP A 176 2.89 3.11 -13.53
CA ASP A 176 3.66 4.07 -14.33
C ASP A 176 3.82 3.66 -15.80
N ASP A 177 3.72 2.37 -16.10
CA ASP A 177 3.64 1.81 -17.45
C ASP A 177 2.21 1.76 -18.03
N SER A 178 1.23 2.39 -17.36
CA SER A 178 -0.21 2.38 -17.66
C SER A 178 -0.94 1.04 -17.48
N THR A 179 -0.26 0.00 -17.02
CA THR A 179 -0.92 -1.26 -16.63
C THR A 179 -1.78 -1.05 -15.39
N LYS A 180 -2.75 -1.95 -15.18
CA LYS A 180 -3.67 -1.89 -14.05
C LYS A 180 -3.48 -3.11 -13.16
N LYS A 181 -3.38 -2.87 -11.86
CA LYS A 181 -3.44 -3.92 -10.84
C LYS A 181 -4.77 -3.81 -10.09
N HIS A 182 -5.39 -4.95 -9.86
CA HIS A 182 -6.65 -5.03 -9.14
C HIS A 182 -6.44 -5.84 -7.87
N GLY A 183 -7.20 -5.50 -6.84
CA GLY A 183 -7.13 -6.20 -5.57
C GLY A 183 -8.06 -5.57 -4.55
N ILE A 184 -7.79 -5.89 -3.29
CA ILE A 184 -8.47 -5.33 -2.15
C ILE A 184 -7.53 -4.43 -1.35
N ILE A 185 -8.10 -3.46 -0.64
CA ILE A 185 -7.40 -2.55 0.26
C ILE A 185 -8.21 -2.36 1.54
N ASP A 186 -7.55 -1.98 2.63
CA ASP A 186 -8.19 -1.55 3.88
C ASP A 186 -9.31 -0.51 3.58
N LYS A 187 -10.52 -0.78 4.06
CA LYS A 187 -11.73 -0.01 3.72
C LYS A 187 -11.68 1.43 4.22
N GLU A 188 -10.94 1.69 5.29
CA GLU A 188 -10.78 3.03 5.89
C GLU A 188 -10.18 4.04 4.90
N ILE A 189 -9.54 3.59 3.83
CA ILE A 189 -9.05 4.49 2.76
C ILE A 189 -10.19 5.27 2.08
N LEU A 190 -11.44 4.84 2.20
CA LEU A 190 -12.59 5.58 1.67
C LEU A 190 -12.88 6.88 2.44
N GLU A 191 -12.28 7.06 3.62
CA GLU A 191 -12.38 8.28 4.44
C GLU A 191 -11.34 9.34 4.02
N GLU A 192 -10.39 8.99 3.16
CA GLU A 192 -9.39 9.90 2.62
C GLU A 192 -9.97 10.89 1.60
N GLU A 193 -9.15 11.88 1.22
CA GLU A 193 -9.50 12.85 0.19
C GLU A 193 -8.82 12.53 -1.16
N THR A 194 -9.55 12.78 -2.24
CA THR A 194 -8.98 12.68 -3.59
C THR A 194 -7.82 13.67 -3.75
N GLY A 195 -6.71 13.19 -4.27
CA GLY A 195 -5.47 13.96 -4.41
C GLY A 195 -4.46 13.71 -3.30
N ASN A 196 -4.87 13.13 -2.17
CA ASN A 196 -3.94 12.72 -1.12
C ASN A 196 -2.99 11.62 -1.63
N THR A 197 -1.80 11.60 -1.05
CA THR A 197 -0.81 10.56 -1.29
C THR A 197 -0.81 9.62 -0.10
N VAL A 198 -0.85 8.32 -0.34
CA VAL A 198 -0.84 7.27 0.67
C VAL A 198 0.32 6.31 0.40
N GLN A 199 0.73 5.56 1.42
CA GLN A 199 1.73 4.52 1.26
C GLN A 199 1.07 3.14 1.35
N LEU A 200 1.16 2.37 0.27
CA LEU A 200 0.77 0.98 0.25
C LEU A 200 1.96 0.12 0.69
N GLU A 201 1.88 -0.47 1.88
CA GLU A 201 3.01 -1.20 2.43
C GLU A 201 3.46 -2.36 1.53
N SER A 202 4.78 -2.51 1.36
CA SER A 202 5.42 -3.48 0.46
C SER A 202 5.09 -3.29 -1.03
N PHE A 203 4.37 -2.22 -1.40
CA PHE A 203 4.01 -1.90 -2.78
C PHE A 203 4.64 -0.56 -3.23
N GLY A 204 4.40 0.53 -2.49
CA GLY A 204 4.95 1.87 -2.77
C GLY A 204 3.95 2.99 -2.48
N TYR A 205 4.31 4.22 -2.83
CA TYR A 205 3.45 5.39 -2.71
C TYR A 205 2.48 5.48 -3.88
N CYS A 206 1.25 5.87 -3.57
CA CYS A 206 0.20 6.09 -4.56
C CYS A 206 -0.57 7.38 -4.25
N ARG A 207 -1.08 8.05 -5.29
CA ARG A 207 -2.04 9.14 -5.16
C ARG A 207 -3.46 8.62 -5.37
N ILE A 208 -4.38 9.06 -4.52
CA ILE A 208 -5.82 8.81 -4.68
C ILE A 208 -6.32 9.67 -5.84
N ASP A 209 -6.85 9.03 -6.88
CA ASP A 209 -7.37 9.71 -8.06
C ASP A 209 -8.90 9.75 -8.08
N GLU A 210 -9.55 8.72 -7.56
CA GLU A 210 -11.02 8.65 -7.46
C GLU A 210 -11.46 7.79 -6.29
N ILE A 211 -12.44 8.26 -5.51
CA ILE A 211 -13.09 7.50 -4.43
C ILE A 211 -14.56 7.29 -4.80
N ASN A 212 -14.97 6.03 -4.87
CA ASN A 212 -16.35 5.61 -5.09
C ASN A 212 -16.87 4.87 -3.86
N LYS A 213 -18.20 4.71 -3.73
CA LYS A 213 -18.83 4.09 -2.54
C LYS A 213 -18.31 2.70 -2.16
N LYS A 214 -17.76 1.93 -3.12
CA LYS A 214 -17.28 0.54 -2.93
C LYS A 214 -15.96 0.25 -3.63
N SER A 215 -15.25 1.28 -4.08
CA SER A 215 -14.01 1.11 -4.83
C SER A 215 -13.18 2.38 -4.83
N ILE A 216 -11.87 2.23 -4.99
CA ILE A 216 -10.94 3.34 -5.09
C ILE A 216 -10.01 3.14 -6.30
N THR A 217 -9.67 4.24 -6.97
CA THR A 217 -8.68 4.28 -8.03
C THR A 217 -7.46 5.05 -7.55
N LEU A 218 -6.30 4.40 -7.62
CA LEU A 218 -5.01 4.91 -7.17
C LEU A 218 -4.06 5.00 -8.36
N TRP A 219 -3.20 6.01 -8.36
CA TRP A 219 -2.11 6.13 -9.32
C TRP A 219 -0.79 5.89 -8.62
N PHE A 220 0.00 4.97 -9.15
CA PHE A 220 1.32 4.65 -8.62
C PHE A 220 2.28 5.83 -8.80
N THR A 221 2.89 6.27 -7.70
CA THR A 221 3.87 7.35 -7.70
C THR A 221 5.27 6.79 -7.93
N HIS A 222 5.79 6.05 -6.95
CA HIS A 222 7.09 5.37 -6.93
C HIS A 222 7.14 4.41 -5.73
N LYS A 223 8.18 3.57 -5.65
CA LYS A 223 8.42 2.72 -4.47
C LYS A 223 8.95 3.50 -3.27
#